data_AF-A0A934GK83-F1
#
_entry.id   AF-A0A934GK83-F1
#
_cell.length_a   1.000
_cell.length_b   1.000
_cell.length_c   1.000
_cell.angle_alpha   90.00
_cell.angle_beta   90.00
_cell.angle_gamma   90.00
#
_symmetry.space_group_name_H-M   'P 1'
#
loop_
_entity.id
_entity.type
_entity.pdbx_description
1 polymer ?
#
loop_
_entity_poly.entity_id
_entity_poly.type
_entity_poly.pdbx_seq_one_letter_code
_entity_poly.pdbx_strand_id
1 'polypeptide(L)'
;MKSTPSPATSKSPRLRVGLKDVTREEFSTAIDQHLGKQRVSLMLDGSIIAFFKAKAGERGYQTLINQALHQVMTGEQIESTLRRVIREELHPT
;
A
#
# COMPACT_ATOMS: atom_id res chain seq x y z
N MET A 1 -15.39 44.71 20.53
CA MET A 1 -14.48 43.91 19.68
C MET A 1 -15.36 42.90 18.94
N LYS A 2 -15.53 43.03 17.62
CA LYS A 2 -16.39 42.13 16.84
C LYS A 2 -15.52 41.01 16.26
N SER A 3 -15.78 39.78 16.69
CA SER A 3 -15.10 38.57 16.21
C SER A 3 -15.67 38.18 14.84
N THR A 4 -14.84 38.20 13.81
CA THR A 4 -15.18 37.61 12.50
C THR A 4 -14.90 36.10 12.56
N PRO A 5 -15.85 35.20 12.24
CA PRO A 5 -15.57 33.77 12.19
C PRO A 5 -14.70 33.45 10.97
N SER A 6 -13.66 32.62 11.15
CA SER A 6 -12.86 32.11 10.04
C SER A 6 -13.70 31.19 9.13
N PRO A 7 -13.56 31.28 7.80
CA PRO A 7 -14.33 30.45 6.89
C PRO A 7 -13.85 29.00 6.94
N ALA A 8 -14.79 28.06 7.02
CA ALA A 8 -14.53 26.63 6.98
C ALA A 8 -13.74 26.26 5.70
N THR A 9 -12.49 25.86 5.84
CA THR A 9 -11.67 25.33 4.74
C THR A 9 -12.05 23.89 4.47
N SER A 10 -13.25 23.64 3.95
CA SER A 10 -13.56 22.41 3.22
C SER A 10 -12.95 22.50 1.82
N LYS A 11 -11.62 22.61 1.71
CA LYS A 11 -10.92 22.43 0.44
C LYS A 11 -10.54 20.96 0.37
N SER A 12 -11.20 20.22 -0.53
CA SER A 12 -10.79 18.86 -0.88
C SER A 12 -9.29 18.86 -1.20
N PRO A 13 -8.51 17.88 -0.70
CA PRO A 13 -7.09 17.82 -0.92
C PRO A 13 -6.78 17.83 -2.43
N ARG A 14 -5.81 18.64 -2.85
CA ARG A 14 -5.38 18.73 -4.25
C ARG A 14 -4.54 17.51 -4.58
N LEU A 15 -4.97 16.72 -5.56
CA LEU A 15 -4.20 15.59 -6.08
C LEU A 15 -3.14 16.10 -7.05
N ARG A 16 -1.92 15.59 -6.93
CA ARG A 16 -0.77 16.03 -7.73
C ARG A 16 0.03 14.85 -8.25
N VAL A 17 0.52 14.98 -9.47
CA VAL A 17 1.54 14.10 -10.07
C VAL A 17 2.71 14.99 -10.48
N GLY A 18 3.86 14.82 -9.84
CA GLY A 18 4.96 15.78 -9.95
C GLY A 18 4.55 17.17 -9.44
N LEU A 19 4.77 18.22 -10.25
CA LEU A 19 4.41 19.60 -9.94
C LEU A 19 3.03 20.03 -10.50
N LYS A 20 2.24 19.11 -11.06
CA LYS A 20 0.96 19.40 -11.73
C LYS A 20 -0.23 18.95 -10.87
N ASP A 21 -1.22 19.84 -10.69
CA ASP A 21 -2.53 19.51 -10.13
C ASP A 21 -3.29 18.63 -11.15
N VAL A 22 -3.79 17.47 -10.71
CA VAL A 22 -4.44 16.47 -11.57
C VAL A 22 -5.81 16.05 -11.04
N THR A 23 -6.62 15.47 -11.92
CA THR A 23 -7.89 14.84 -11.53
C THR A 23 -7.65 13.52 -10.79
N ARG A 24 -8.69 12.98 -10.14
CA ARG A 24 -8.60 11.68 -9.45
C ARG A 24 -8.31 10.51 -10.39
N GLU A 25 -8.82 10.58 -11.62
CA GLU A 25 -8.62 9.57 -12.65
C GLU A 25 -7.18 9.60 -13.17
N GLU A 26 -6.64 10.78 -13.44
CA GLU A 26 -5.24 10.99 -13.80
C GLU A 26 -4.29 10.55 -12.69
N PHE A 27 -4.64 10.86 -11.42
CA PHE A 27 -3.88 10.43 -10.26
C PHE A 27 -3.89 8.91 -10.08
N SER A 28 -5.04 8.26 -10.22
CA SER A 28 -5.16 6.80 -10.17
C SER A 28 -4.34 6.14 -11.28
N THR A 29 -4.41 6.68 -12.50
CA THR A 29 -3.66 6.17 -13.65
C THR A 29 -2.15 6.31 -13.44
N ALA A 30 -1.69 7.43 -12.89
CA ALA A 30 -0.28 7.63 -12.57
C ALA A 30 0.20 6.67 -11.45
N ILE A 31 -0.64 6.41 -10.45
CA ILE A 31 -0.38 5.39 -9.43
C ILE A 31 -0.28 4.01 -10.07
N ASP A 32 -1.24 3.63 -10.92
CA ASP A 32 -1.24 2.33 -11.58
C ASP A 32 -0.04 2.16 -12.54
N GLN A 33 0.42 3.25 -13.16
CA GLN A 33 1.62 3.24 -14.00
C GLN A 33 2.91 3.07 -13.19
N HIS A 34 2.99 3.66 -11.99
CA HIS A 34 4.22 3.67 -11.20
C HIS A 34 4.31 2.51 -10.18
N LEU A 35 3.16 2.07 -9.67
CA LEU A 35 3.00 1.02 -8.66
C LEU A 35 2.26 -0.22 -9.20
N GLY A 36 2.04 -0.28 -10.52
CA GLY A 36 1.37 -1.38 -11.19
C GLY A 36 2.13 -2.71 -11.10
N LYS A 37 1.47 -3.78 -11.55
CA LYS A 37 2.04 -5.13 -11.59
C LYS A 37 3.27 -5.16 -12.50
N GLN A 38 4.44 -5.43 -11.93
CA GLN A 38 5.67 -5.62 -12.69
C GLN A 38 5.84 -7.10 -13.08
N ARG A 39 6.27 -7.35 -14.32
CA ARG A 39 6.64 -8.69 -14.77
C ARG A 39 8.08 -8.97 -14.35
N VAL A 40 8.26 -9.90 -13.43
CA VAL A 40 9.57 -10.36 -12.96
C VAL A 40 9.75 -11.84 -13.29
N SER A 41 10.99 -12.25 -13.55
CA SER A 41 11.36 -13.67 -13.63
C SER A 41 11.83 -14.11 -12.24
N LEU A 42 11.09 -15.03 -11.62
CA LEU A 42 11.38 -15.59 -10.29
C LEU A 42 11.28 -17.11 -10.37
N MET A 43 12.26 -17.82 -9.82
CA MET A 43 12.15 -19.25 -9.61
C MET A 43 11.39 -19.52 -8.31
N LEU A 44 10.40 -20.39 -8.37
CA LEU A 44 9.64 -20.88 -7.23
C LEU A 44 9.71 -22.40 -7.22
N ASP A 45 9.73 -22.98 -6.03
CA ASP A 45 9.71 -24.44 -5.89
C ASP A 45 8.42 -25.01 -6.48
N GLY A 46 8.54 -26.20 -7.10
CA GLY A 46 7.40 -26.89 -7.70
C GLY A 46 6.29 -27.20 -6.68
N SER A 47 6.65 -27.45 -5.42
CA SER A 47 5.72 -27.66 -4.32
C SER A 47 4.86 -26.42 -4.01
N ILE A 48 5.47 -25.24 -4.02
CA ILE A 48 4.78 -23.95 -3.83
C ILE A 48 3.79 -23.72 -4.98
N ILE A 49 4.24 -23.92 -6.22
CA ILE A 49 3.39 -23.79 -7.40
C ILE A 49 2.21 -24.77 -7.32
N ALA A 50 2.46 -26.03 -6.96
CA ALA A 50 1.42 -27.04 -6.82
C ALA A 50 0.39 -26.68 -5.73
N PHE A 51 0.85 -26.21 -4.57
CA PHE A 51 -0.01 -25.76 -3.47
C PHE A 51 -0.94 -24.63 -3.90
N PHE A 52 -0.39 -23.57 -4.52
CA PHE A 52 -1.20 -22.43 -4.94
C PHE A 52 -2.09 -22.73 -6.15
N LYS A 53 -1.69 -23.65 -7.04
CA LYS A 53 -2.56 -24.17 -8.11
C LYS A 53 -3.75 -24.94 -7.56
N ALA A 54 -3.56 -25.78 -6.54
CA ALA A 54 -4.65 -26.49 -5.88
C ALA A 54 -5.62 -25.54 -5.15
N LYS A 55 -5.09 -24.47 -4.57
CA LYS A 55 -5.86 -23.45 -3.82
C LYS A 55 -6.56 -22.41 -4.71
N ALA A 56 -6.08 -22.24 -5.94
CA ALA A 56 -6.52 -21.20 -6.87
C ALA A 56 -8.01 -21.24 -7.21
N GLY A 57 -8.59 -22.42 -7.45
CA GLY A 57 -9.95 -22.51 -8.00
C GLY A 57 -10.08 -21.61 -9.25
N GLU A 58 -11.07 -20.71 -9.26
CA GLU A 58 -11.23 -19.69 -10.32
C GLU A 58 -10.26 -18.51 -10.21
N ARG A 59 -9.65 -18.27 -9.04
CA ARG A 59 -8.67 -17.20 -8.83
C ARG A 59 -7.30 -17.69 -9.30
N GLY A 60 -6.67 -17.01 -10.26
CA GLY A 60 -5.32 -17.41 -10.71
C GLY A 60 -4.31 -17.56 -9.57
N TYR A 61 -3.51 -18.63 -9.58
CA TYR A 61 -2.53 -18.95 -8.52
C TYR A 61 -1.53 -17.82 -8.26
N GLN A 62 -1.17 -17.04 -9.29
CA GLN A 62 -0.31 -15.86 -9.16
C GLN A 62 -0.93 -14.79 -8.25
N THR A 63 -2.25 -14.61 -8.29
CA THR A 63 -2.95 -13.66 -7.41
C THR A 63 -2.81 -14.07 -5.95
N LEU A 64 -2.91 -15.36 -5.66
CA LEU A 64 -2.74 -15.88 -4.29
C LEU A 64 -1.30 -15.74 -3.79
N ILE A 65 -0.32 -15.97 -4.66
CA ILE A 65 1.10 -15.76 -4.34
C ILE A 65 1.35 -14.28 -4.03
N ASN A 66 0.88 -13.37 -4.89
CA ASN A 66 1.03 -11.94 -4.64
C ASN A 66 0.34 -11.50 -3.34
N GLN A 67 -0.85 -12.04 -3.04
CA GLN A 67 -1.54 -11.77 -1.79
C GLN A 67 -0.74 -12.24 -0.58
N ALA A 68 -0.12 -13.43 -0.65
CA ALA A 68 0.73 -13.93 0.43
C ALA A 68 1.97 -13.04 0.62
N LEU A 69 2.61 -12.58 -0.46
CA LEU A 69 3.72 -11.63 -0.38
C LEU A 69 3.30 -10.30 0.27
N HIS A 70 2.14 -9.76 -0.10
CA HIS A 70 1.60 -8.55 0.55
C HIS A 70 1.37 -8.75 2.06
N GLN A 71 0.86 -9.90 2.48
CA GLN A 71 0.65 -10.21 3.90
C GLN A 71 1.97 -10.22 4.69
N VAL A 72 3.04 -10.80 4.11
CA VAL A 72 4.37 -10.79 4.73
C VAL A 72 4.90 -9.36 4.85
N MET A 73 4.82 -8.55 3.78
CA MET A 73 5.25 -7.15 3.80
C MET A 73 4.51 -6.35 4.89
N THR A 74 3.20 -6.50 5.00
CA THR A 74 2.41 -5.83 6.03
C THR A 74 2.80 -6.30 7.44
N GLY A 75 3.04 -7.60 7.62
CA GLY A 75 3.52 -8.16 8.89
C GLY A 75 4.85 -7.56 9.33
N GLU A 76 5.84 -7.50 8.44
CA GLU A 76 7.16 -6.91 8.72
C GLU A 76 7.08 -5.40 9.04
N GLN A 77 6.22 -4.66 8.33
CA GLN A 77 5.97 -3.24 8.60
C GLN A 77 5.31 -3.02 9.97
N ILE A 78 4.35 -3.85 10.35
CA ILE A 78 3.71 -3.77 11.66
C ILE A 78 4.70 -4.11 12.76
N GLU A 79 5.50 -5.17 12.60
CA GLU A 79 6.50 -5.57 13.59
C GLU A 79 7.56 -4.48 13.81
N SER A 80 8.10 -3.91 12.72
CA SER A 80 9.07 -2.83 12.80
C SER A 80 8.49 -1.57 13.47
N THR A 81 7.23 -1.23 13.14
CA THR A 81 6.51 -0.12 13.78
C THR A 81 6.30 -0.38 15.26
N LEU A 82 5.89 -1.60 15.63
CA LEU A 82 5.62 -1.98 17.01
C LEU A 82 6.91 -1.97 17.85
N ARG A 83 8.03 -2.49 17.32
CA ARG A 83 9.35 -2.43 17.98
C ARG A 83 9.80 -0.99 18.22
N ARG A 84 9.52 -0.08 17.29
CA ARG A 84 9.83 1.35 17.43
C ARG A 84 9.01 1.98 18.55
N VAL A 85 7.68 1.81 18.51
CA VAL A 85 6.77 2.34 19.55
C VAL A 85 7.15 1.80 20.92
N ILE A 86 7.38 0.50 21.07
CA ILE A 86 7.81 -0.09 22.35
C ILE A 86 9.12 0.53 22.85
N ARG A 87 10.09 0.82 21.96
CA ARG A 87 11.36 1.45 22.36
C ARG A 87 11.14 2.90 22.82
N GLU A 88 10.29 3.64 22.14
CA GLU A 88 9.93 5.03 22.46
C GLU A 88 9.21 5.10 23.82
N GLU A 89 8.30 4.16 24.11
CA GLU A 89 7.56 4.12 25.39
C GLU A 89 8.37 3.58 26.58
N LEU A 90 9.40 2.74 26.33
CA LEU A 90 10.28 2.20 27.37
C LEU A 90 11.52 3.06 27.66
N HIS A 91 11.78 4.08 26.82
CA HIS A 91 12.76 5.13 27.12
C HIS A 91 12.05 6.50 27.18
N PRO A 92 11.09 6.68 28.10
CA PRO A 92 10.55 8.01 28.34
C PRO A 92 11.69 8.84 28.92
N THR A 93 11.83 10.07 28.40
CA THR A 93 12.72 11.06 29.00
C THR A 93 12.20 11.49 30.35
#